data_AF-A0A0A1YST1-F1
#
_entry.id   AF-A0A0A1YST1-F1
#
_cell.length_a   1.000
_cell.length_b   1.000
_cell.length_c   1.000
_cell.angle_alpha   90.00
_cell.angle_beta   90.00
_cell.angle_gamma   90.00
#
_symmetry.space_group_name_H-M   'P 1'
#
loop_
_entity.id
_entity.type
_entity.pdbx_description
1 polymer ?
#
loop_
_entity_poly.entity_id
_entity_poly.type
_entity_poly.pdbx_seq_one_letter_code
_entity_poly.pdbx_strand_id
1 'polypeptide(L)'
;MTVAGPIHTAPRHLPLTQFQQRPLTQAPLAASSQPIESPPPQGNTRSQGDLELSKHYGITLAKSLDDHVMDGQVSPIPANSTFGQWWAQLRRAFQAPDITQWMNDRGIDPDSVEINPGTGQVMFRLKRLLDPLQVKHTVGQEDAQWAAARVIAAGSYFATFKPPQAKTSNIAPMVLIGHFYRDRNIQPLPTPQERVADFAAGKGFPVINDAAFADVRTQRDEDTLEQQKALLGNVHTRFNVAETLKTLLAGLESDTAEISTYLTDYHASVHPDSDSDYAGTTPSLRQLFASNGWDIPTDHAQLENIVKALITPPPVRPEHDNYAGALDWPLPADNLTRLELMADLRQGSFGDIDISPFANVLEYLLDKEVIAPEALSNPRQLLDRLINSPKGRALGQAIQARFNNRSVSGSANDWLLAAMSADPQHAQQGDKRNIAGFFAYRCQKWCVHSVRDCADTD
;
A
#
# COMPACT_ATOMS: atom_id res chain seq x y z
N MET A 1 24.68 -70.18 32.88
CA MET A 1 24.77 -68.82 33.46
C MET A 1 25.63 -67.98 32.51
N THR A 2 25.00 -67.20 31.61
CA THR A 2 24.82 -65.71 31.67
C THR A 2 26.12 -64.93 31.45
N VAL A 3 26.27 -63.86 30.65
CA VAL A 3 25.70 -63.26 29.42
C VAL A 3 26.67 -62.09 29.08
N ALA A 4 26.70 -61.65 27.82
CA ALA A 4 27.56 -60.58 27.26
C ALA A 4 27.30 -59.15 27.81
N GLY A 5 28.28 -58.25 27.64
CA GLY A 5 28.16 -56.79 27.81
C GLY A 5 29.47 -56.02 27.42
N PRO A 6 29.40 -54.73 27.03
CA PRO A 6 30.11 -54.21 25.84
C PRO A 6 31.13 -53.06 26.07
N ILE A 7 31.73 -52.63 24.96
CA ILE A 7 32.84 -51.67 24.75
C ILE A 7 32.35 -50.21 24.73
N HIS A 8 33.07 -49.31 25.41
CA HIS A 8 32.98 -47.84 25.32
C HIS A 8 34.23 -47.25 24.65
N THR A 9 34.10 -46.33 23.69
CA THR A 9 35.05 -45.21 23.46
C THR A 9 34.32 -44.04 22.78
N ALA A 10 34.51 -42.84 23.31
CA ALA A 10 34.01 -41.54 22.82
C ALA A 10 35.19 -40.52 22.80
N PRO A 11 35.01 -39.23 22.44
CA PRO A 11 35.47 -38.66 21.17
C PRO A 11 36.69 -37.74 21.27
N ARG A 12 37.34 -37.48 20.13
CA ARG A 12 38.50 -36.59 19.97
C ARG A 12 38.08 -35.13 19.83
N HIS A 13 38.66 -34.27 20.69
CA HIS A 13 38.78 -32.83 20.52
C HIS A 13 39.91 -32.47 19.55
N LEU A 14 39.88 -31.26 18.96
CA LEU A 14 41.02 -30.35 18.66
C LEU A 14 40.47 -29.03 17.99
N PRO A 15 41.23 -27.91 17.98
CA PRO A 15 40.77 -26.57 18.32
C PRO A 15 40.99 -25.49 17.22
N LEU A 16 40.60 -24.25 17.56
CA LEU A 16 40.79 -22.98 16.83
C LEU A 16 42.26 -22.60 16.56
N THR A 17 42.58 -22.07 15.37
CA THR A 17 43.73 -21.15 15.09
C THR A 17 43.48 -20.44 13.74
N GLN A 18 43.21 -19.13 13.66
CA GLN A 18 44.10 -17.95 13.64
C GLN A 18 44.92 -17.72 12.35
N PHE A 19 44.76 -16.50 11.84
CA PHE A 19 45.42 -15.84 10.70
C PHE A 19 46.94 -15.88 10.75
N GLN A 20 47.60 -16.11 9.60
CA GLN A 20 48.96 -15.60 9.36
C GLN A 20 49.31 -15.43 7.87
N GLN A 21 49.75 -14.22 7.55
CA GLN A 21 50.29 -13.72 6.27
C GLN A 21 51.71 -14.24 6.01
N ARG A 22 52.13 -14.37 4.72
CA ARG A 22 53.53 -14.18 4.25
C ARG A 22 53.68 -14.25 2.70
N PRO A 23 54.83 -13.88 2.07
CA PRO A 23 55.08 -12.57 1.44
C PRO A 23 55.51 -12.60 -0.05
N LEU A 24 55.84 -11.42 -0.57
CA LEU A 24 56.19 -10.99 -1.95
C LEU A 24 57.41 -11.68 -2.62
N THR A 25 57.31 -11.93 -3.94
CA THR A 25 58.45 -12.04 -4.87
C THR A 25 58.14 -11.31 -6.20
N GLN A 26 59.17 -10.76 -6.83
CA GLN A 26 59.23 -9.53 -7.63
C GLN A 26 58.78 -9.61 -9.10
N ALA A 27 58.43 -8.44 -9.64
CA ALA A 27 58.07 -8.12 -11.02
C ALA A 27 59.24 -8.22 -12.03
N PRO A 28 58.91 -8.19 -13.34
CA PRO A 28 59.56 -7.24 -14.25
C PRO A 28 58.56 -6.26 -14.88
N LEU A 29 59.00 -5.01 -15.00
CA LEU A 29 58.29 -3.90 -15.64
C LEU A 29 58.14 -4.05 -17.16
N ALA A 30 57.12 -3.34 -17.65
CA ALA A 30 56.91 -2.79 -19.00
C ALA A 30 56.03 -3.60 -19.97
N ALA A 31 54.73 -3.25 -20.05
CA ALA A 31 54.13 -2.63 -21.25
C ALA A 31 52.62 -2.38 -21.05
N SER A 32 52.19 -1.15 -21.38
CA SER A 32 50.82 -0.67 -21.63
C SER A 32 49.74 -0.82 -20.55
N SER A 33 49.50 0.28 -19.85
CA SER A 33 48.23 0.57 -19.18
C SER A 33 47.11 0.73 -20.22
N GLN A 34 46.26 -0.28 -20.38
CA GLN A 34 44.87 -0.08 -20.79
C GLN A 34 43.99 -0.24 -19.55
N PRO A 35 43.08 0.70 -19.24
CA PRO A 35 42.03 0.44 -18.27
C PRO A 35 41.24 -0.78 -18.75
N ILE A 36 41.19 -1.83 -17.95
CA ILE A 36 40.16 -2.86 -18.11
C ILE A 36 38.86 -2.13 -17.82
N GLU A 37 38.20 -1.69 -18.89
CA GLU A 37 36.85 -1.18 -18.87
C GLU A 37 35.99 -2.30 -18.28
N SER A 38 35.53 -2.09 -17.05
CA SER A 38 34.54 -2.98 -16.45
C SER A 38 33.35 -3.01 -17.40
N PRO A 39 32.77 -4.19 -17.72
CA PRO A 39 31.59 -4.23 -18.56
C PRO A 39 30.52 -3.32 -17.92
N PRO A 40 29.84 -2.46 -18.72
CA PRO A 40 28.88 -1.53 -18.17
C PRO A 40 27.81 -2.29 -17.39
N PRO A 41 27.33 -1.75 -16.25
CA PRO A 41 26.23 -2.36 -15.52
C PRO A 41 25.08 -2.56 -16.51
N GLN A 42 24.53 -3.77 -16.56
CA GLN A 42 23.33 -4.06 -17.34
C GLN A 42 22.26 -3.03 -16.92
N GLY A 43 21.96 -2.06 -17.78
CA GLY A 43 20.90 -1.09 -17.53
C GLY A 43 19.61 -1.86 -17.24
N ASN A 44 19.03 -1.64 -16.06
CA ASN A 44 17.87 -2.39 -15.60
C ASN A 44 16.76 -2.42 -16.68
N THR A 45 16.07 -3.56 -16.83
CA THR A 45 14.97 -3.72 -17.81
C THR A 45 13.87 -2.65 -17.65
N ARG A 46 13.72 -2.09 -16.44
CA ARG A 46 12.85 -0.95 -16.12
C ARG A 46 13.22 0.33 -16.86
N SER A 47 14.49 0.74 -16.86
CA SER A 47 14.91 1.97 -17.55
C SER A 47 14.70 1.91 -19.06
N GLN A 48 14.91 0.72 -19.65
CA GLN A 48 14.64 0.49 -21.07
C GLN A 48 13.13 0.60 -21.36
N GLY A 49 12.28 0.01 -20.51
CA GLY A 49 10.84 0.15 -20.61
C GLY A 49 10.35 1.59 -20.39
N ASP A 50 10.94 2.33 -19.45
CA ASP A 50 10.63 3.74 -19.20
C ASP A 50 11.00 4.62 -20.40
N LEU A 51 12.11 4.32 -21.07
CA LEU A 51 12.52 4.98 -22.30
C LEU A 51 11.60 4.64 -23.48
N GLU A 52 11.09 3.41 -23.57
CA GLU A 52 10.10 3.04 -24.57
C GLU A 52 8.77 3.77 -24.32
N LEU A 53 8.33 3.81 -23.05
CA LEU A 53 7.10 4.49 -22.65
C LEU A 53 7.17 6.00 -22.93
N SER A 54 8.34 6.62 -22.73
CA SER A 54 8.52 8.06 -22.98
C SER A 54 8.29 8.43 -24.45
N LYS A 55 8.62 7.53 -25.39
CA LYS A 55 8.33 7.71 -26.82
C LYS A 55 6.84 7.68 -27.11
N HIS A 56 6.12 6.69 -26.57
CA HIS A 56 4.67 6.60 -26.73
C HIS A 56 3.94 7.80 -26.10
N TYR A 57 4.39 8.22 -24.92
CA TYR A 57 3.91 9.44 -24.26
C TYR A 57 4.16 10.68 -25.11
N GLY A 58 5.37 10.86 -25.66
CA GLY A 58 5.71 11.99 -26.54
C GLY A 58 4.87 12.05 -27.82
N ILE A 59 4.57 10.90 -28.44
CA ILE A 59 3.67 10.82 -29.61
C ILE A 59 2.25 11.24 -29.24
N THR A 60 1.71 10.78 -28.11
CA THR A 60 0.37 11.18 -27.65
C THR A 60 0.34 12.66 -27.27
N LEU A 61 1.41 13.18 -26.65
CA LEU A 61 1.53 14.60 -26.31
C LEU A 61 1.53 15.47 -27.57
N ALA A 62 2.28 15.10 -28.60
CA ALA A 62 2.28 15.82 -29.88
C ALA A 62 0.87 15.92 -30.48
N LYS A 63 0.14 14.80 -30.54
CA LYS A 63 -1.24 14.76 -31.04
C LYS A 63 -2.19 15.61 -30.19
N SER A 64 -2.05 15.59 -28.87
CA SER A 64 -2.89 16.40 -27.97
C SER A 64 -2.73 17.91 -28.20
N LEU A 65 -1.54 18.35 -28.62
CA LEU A 65 -1.26 19.75 -28.94
C LEU A 65 -1.90 20.16 -30.27
N ASP A 66 -1.89 19.27 -31.27
CA ASP A 66 -2.54 19.51 -32.55
C ASP A 66 -4.07 19.55 -32.41
N ASP A 67 -4.64 18.57 -31.71
CA ASP A 67 -6.09 18.39 -31.57
C ASP A 67 -6.72 19.28 -30.47
N HIS A 68 -5.91 19.96 -29.65
CA HIS A 68 -6.34 20.72 -28.46
C HIS A 68 -7.12 19.88 -27.43
N VAL A 69 -6.87 18.57 -27.37
CA VAL A 69 -7.53 17.61 -26.45
C VAL A 69 -6.52 17.08 -25.44
N MET A 70 -6.69 17.43 -24.15
CA MET A 70 -5.74 17.07 -23.09
C MET A 70 -5.92 15.65 -22.53
N ASP A 71 -7.02 14.95 -22.87
CA ASP A 71 -7.37 13.61 -22.35
C ASP A 71 -6.80 12.44 -23.18
N GLY A 72 -5.59 12.62 -23.70
CA GLY A 72 -4.91 11.64 -24.53
C GLY A 72 -4.73 10.28 -23.82
N GLN A 73 -4.90 9.19 -24.56
CA GLN A 73 -4.59 7.83 -24.09
C GLN A 73 -3.25 7.39 -24.68
N VAL A 74 -2.33 6.92 -23.83
CA VAL A 74 -1.04 6.39 -24.24
C VAL A 74 -1.18 4.89 -24.45
N SER A 75 -0.69 4.40 -25.60
CA SER A 75 -0.70 2.99 -25.97
C SER A 75 0.41 2.71 -26.99
N PRO A 76 1.12 1.57 -26.91
CA PRO A 76 1.07 0.59 -25.80
C PRO A 76 1.76 1.11 -24.54
N ILE A 77 1.47 0.49 -23.39
CA ILE A 77 2.20 0.64 -22.13
C ILE A 77 3.24 -0.51 -22.03
N PRO A 78 4.56 -0.23 -22.13
CA PRO A 78 5.57 -1.27 -22.05
C PRO A 78 5.53 -2.00 -20.70
N ALA A 79 5.42 -3.33 -20.72
CA ALA A 79 5.19 -4.13 -19.52
C ALA A 79 6.36 -4.11 -18.52
N ASN A 80 7.57 -3.88 -19.02
CA ASN A 80 8.79 -3.74 -18.22
C ASN A 80 8.99 -2.33 -17.66
N SER A 81 8.32 -1.29 -18.20
CA SER A 81 8.40 0.07 -17.64
C SER A 81 7.96 0.10 -16.18
N THR A 82 8.55 0.98 -15.39
CA THR A 82 8.20 1.16 -13.98
C THR A 82 6.69 1.44 -13.84
N PHE A 83 6.14 2.34 -14.67
CA PHE A 83 4.70 2.58 -14.71
C PHE A 83 3.91 1.32 -15.12
N GLY A 84 4.32 0.62 -16.17
CA GLY A 84 3.64 -0.56 -16.70
C GLY A 84 3.56 -1.71 -15.69
N GLN A 85 4.59 -1.89 -14.88
CA GLN A 85 4.59 -2.89 -13.80
C GLN A 85 3.57 -2.55 -12.71
N TRP A 86 3.52 -1.29 -12.28
CA TRP A 86 2.53 -0.82 -11.31
C TRP A 86 1.11 -0.82 -11.89
N TRP A 87 0.94 -0.47 -13.17
CA TRP A 87 -0.33 -0.54 -13.90
C TRP A 87 -0.87 -1.97 -13.97
N ALA A 88 0.01 -2.93 -14.29
CA ALA A 88 -0.32 -4.35 -14.25
C ALA A 88 -0.64 -4.82 -12.82
N GLN A 89 0.06 -4.32 -11.81
CA GLN A 89 -0.21 -4.65 -10.41
C GLN A 89 -1.58 -4.15 -9.96
N LEU A 90 -1.97 -2.93 -10.34
CA LEU A 90 -3.31 -2.43 -10.08
C LEU A 90 -4.38 -3.30 -10.74
N ARG A 91 -4.15 -3.74 -11.99
CA ARG A 91 -5.05 -4.69 -12.65
C ARG A 91 -5.21 -5.99 -11.85
N ARG A 92 -4.10 -6.55 -11.37
CA ARG A 92 -4.13 -7.78 -10.55
C ARG A 92 -4.93 -7.58 -9.27
N ALA A 93 -4.82 -6.43 -8.62
CA ALA A 93 -5.61 -6.12 -7.43
C ALA A 93 -7.13 -6.16 -7.72
N PHE A 94 -7.59 -5.60 -8.85
CA PHE A 94 -9.01 -5.69 -9.25
C PHE A 94 -9.45 -7.10 -9.67
N GLN A 95 -8.50 -7.99 -9.94
CA GLN A 95 -8.75 -9.39 -10.27
C GLN A 95 -8.57 -10.32 -9.06
N ALA A 96 -8.22 -9.77 -7.90
CA ALA A 96 -8.04 -10.55 -6.69
C ALA A 96 -9.38 -11.20 -6.28
N PRO A 97 -9.36 -12.45 -5.77
CA PRO A 97 -10.58 -13.18 -5.45
C PRO A 97 -11.46 -12.50 -4.39
N ASP A 98 -10.89 -11.87 -3.37
CA ASP A 98 -11.64 -11.12 -2.35
C ASP A 98 -12.32 -9.89 -2.92
N ILE A 99 -11.62 -9.12 -3.77
CA ILE A 99 -12.21 -7.97 -4.45
C ILE A 99 -13.34 -8.42 -5.37
N THR A 100 -13.12 -9.52 -6.11
CA THR A 100 -14.14 -10.08 -6.99
C THR A 100 -15.36 -10.56 -6.22
N GLN A 101 -15.14 -11.26 -5.10
CA GLN A 101 -16.21 -11.69 -4.20
C GLN A 101 -16.95 -10.49 -3.61
N TRP A 102 -16.24 -9.48 -3.09
CA TRP A 102 -16.84 -8.26 -2.55
C TRP A 102 -17.71 -7.53 -3.59
N MET A 103 -17.22 -7.38 -4.82
CA MET A 103 -18.00 -6.79 -5.91
C MET A 103 -19.26 -7.60 -6.22
N ASN A 104 -19.17 -8.93 -6.21
CA ASN A 104 -20.31 -9.81 -6.47
C ASN A 104 -21.34 -9.75 -5.33
N ASP A 105 -20.91 -9.87 -4.08
CA ASP A 105 -21.77 -9.86 -2.89
C ASP A 105 -22.53 -8.55 -2.74
N ARG A 106 -21.89 -7.44 -3.12
CA ARG A 106 -22.50 -6.10 -3.12
C ARG A 106 -23.29 -5.79 -4.39
N GLY A 107 -23.17 -6.61 -5.43
CA GLY A 107 -23.83 -6.36 -6.72
C GLY A 107 -23.27 -5.15 -7.47
N ILE A 108 -21.99 -4.86 -7.29
CA ILE A 108 -21.27 -3.77 -7.96
C ILE A 108 -21.20 -4.03 -9.47
N ASP A 109 -21.36 -2.98 -10.27
CA ASP A 109 -21.06 -2.99 -11.70
C ASP A 109 -19.55 -2.76 -11.91
N PRO A 110 -18.78 -3.77 -12.36
CA PRO A 110 -17.33 -3.66 -12.51
C PRO A 110 -16.90 -2.58 -13.53
N ASP A 111 -17.75 -2.23 -14.50
CA ASP A 111 -17.45 -1.23 -15.52
C ASP A 111 -17.67 0.21 -15.04
N SER A 112 -18.33 0.35 -13.89
CA SER A 112 -18.58 1.63 -13.23
C SER A 112 -17.48 2.04 -12.24
N VAL A 113 -16.53 1.14 -11.98
CA VAL A 113 -15.51 1.34 -10.95
C VAL A 113 -14.50 2.39 -11.39
N GLU A 114 -14.24 3.34 -10.51
CA GLU A 114 -13.27 4.41 -10.68
C GLU A 114 -12.48 4.59 -9.37
N ILE A 115 -11.25 5.08 -9.47
CA ILE A 115 -10.41 5.36 -8.30
C ILE A 115 -10.10 6.85 -8.26
N ASN A 116 -10.22 7.44 -7.09
CA ASN A 116 -9.62 8.73 -6.80
C ASN A 116 -8.15 8.49 -6.39
N PRO A 117 -7.19 8.91 -7.21
CA PRO A 117 -5.79 8.69 -6.94
C PRO A 117 -5.21 9.42 -5.73
N GLY A 118 -5.74 10.60 -5.41
CA GLY A 118 -5.27 11.44 -4.31
C GLY A 118 -5.75 10.93 -2.96
N THR A 119 -7.01 10.50 -2.88
CA THR A 119 -7.61 10.00 -1.63
C THR A 119 -7.55 8.48 -1.48
N GLY A 120 -7.23 7.75 -2.55
CA GLY A 120 -7.34 6.28 -2.59
C GLY A 120 -8.78 5.77 -2.54
N GLN A 121 -9.79 6.64 -2.65
CA GLN A 121 -11.19 6.24 -2.63
C GLN A 121 -11.57 5.47 -3.89
N VAL A 122 -12.33 4.38 -3.71
CA VAL A 122 -12.94 3.65 -4.81
C VAL A 122 -14.39 4.08 -4.95
N MET A 123 -14.77 4.45 -6.15
CA MET A 123 -16.12 4.86 -6.51
C MET A 123 -16.74 3.83 -7.45
N PHE A 124 -18.02 3.55 -7.27
CA PHE A 124 -18.72 2.57 -8.10
C PHE A 124 -20.22 2.80 -8.12
N ARG A 125 -20.91 2.08 -8.99
CA ARG A 125 -22.37 1.96 -9.03
C ARG A 125 -22.75 0.50 -8.90
N LEU A 126 -23.98 0.25 -8.45
CA LEU A 126 -24.53 -1.10 -8.45
C LEU A 126 -25.12 -1.42 -9.82
N LYS A 127 -25.23 -2.72 -10.12
CA LYS A 127 -25.92 -3.20 -11.33
C LYS A 127 -27.31 -2.59 -11.40
N ARG A 128 -27.74 -2.15 -12.59
CA ARG A 128 -29.02 -1.45 -12.80
C ARG A 128 -30.25 -2.20 -12.29
N LEU A 129 -30.19 -3.54 -12.22
CA LEU A 129 -31.25 -4.37 -11.65
C LEU A 129 -31.40 -4.20 -10.12
N LEU A 130 -30.31 -3.87 -9.43
CA LEU A 130 -30.26 -3.67 -7.97
C LEU A 130 -30.40 -2.20 -7.58
N ASP A 131 -29.91 -1.29 -8.41
CA ASP A 131 -30.10 0.16 -8.25
C ASP A 131 -30.48 0.82 -9.59
N PRO A 132 -31.80 0.97 -9.87
CA PRO A 132 -32.28 1.66 -11.05
C PRO A 132 -31.86 3.13 -11.11
N LEU A 133 -31.62 3.78 -9.96
CA LEU A 133 -31.25 5.19 -9.86
C LEU A 133 -29.77 5.45 -10.12
N GLN A 134 -28.94 4.39 -10.16
CA GLN A 134 -27.52 4.46 -10.52
C GLN A 134 -26.73 5.45 -9.64
N VAL A 135 -27.00 5.39 -8.33
CA VAL A 135 -26.35 6.19 -7.30
C VAL A 135 -24.87 5.84 -7.26
N LYS A 136 -24.03 6.89 -7.19
CA LYS A 136 -22.58 6.73 -7.06
C LYS A 136 -22.24 6.48 -5.60
N HIS A 137 -21.70 5.30 -5.32
CA HIS A 137 -21.16 4.93 -4.02
C HIS A 137 -19.66 5.23 -3.96
N THR A 138 -19.17 5.54 -2.77
CA THR A 138 -17.75 5.77 -2.51
C THR A 138 -17.35 5.00 -1.27
N VAL A 139 -16.18 4.36 -1.30
CA VAL A 139 -15.56 3.73 -0.13
C VAL A 139 -14.17 4.30 0.05
N GLY A 140 -13.86 4.78 1.27
CA GLY A 140 -12.51 5.13 1.67
C GLY A 140 -11.71 3.86 1.98
N GLN A 141 -10.47 3.77 1.49
CA GLN A 141 -9.65 2.59 1.75
C GLN A 141 -8.23 2.94 2.16
N GLU A 142 -7.93 2.59 3.42
CA GLU A 142 -6.57 2.35 3.89
C GLU A 142 -6.10 0.92 3.57
N ASP A 143 -6.86 0.13 2.81
CA ASP A 143 -6.52 -1.26 2.53
C ASP A 143 -5.22 -1.38 1.71
N ALA A 144 -4.39 -2.35 2.08
CA ALA A 144 -3.08 -2.54 1.49
C ALA A 144 -3.13 -2.95 0.00
N GLN A 145 -4.27 -3.52 -0.45
CA GLN A 145 -4.49 -4.01 -1.81
C GLN A 145 -4.57 -2.90 -2.87
N TRP A 146 -4.91 -1.68 -2.47
CA TRP A 146 -5.04 -0.53 -3.39
C TRP A 146 -3.83 0.39 -3.41
N ALA A 147 -2.74 0.00 -2.73
CA ALA A 147 -1.52 0.79 -2.70
C ALA A 147 -0.98 1.08 -4.10
N ALA A 148 -1.13 0.13 -5.05
CA ALA A 148 -0.73 0.33 -6.43
C ALA A 148 -1.36 1.57 -7.07
N ALA A 149 -2.64 1.86 -6.81
CA ALA A 149 -3.30 3.06 -7.36
C ALA A 149 -2.65 4.35 -6.84
N ARG A 150 -2.29 4.38 -5.54
CA ARG A 150 -1.60 5.50 -4.91
C ARG A 150 -0.21 5.72 -5.50
N VAL A 151 0.52 4.62 -5.73
CA VAL A 151 1.86 4.66 -6.34
C VAL A 151 1.82 5.19 -7.78
N ILE A 152 0.86 4.72 -8.58
CA ILE A 152 0.66 5.13 -9.98
C ILE A 152 0.38 6.63 -10.07
N ALA A 153 -0.47 7.14 -9.19
CA ALA A 153 -0.92 8.50 -9.31
C ALA A 153 -0.14 9.51 -8.48
N ALA A 154 0.83 9.03 -7.70
CA ALA A 154 1.73 9.87 -6.92
C ALA A 154 0.94 10.89 -6.08
N GLY A 155 -0.15 10.46 -5.43
CA GLY A 155 -1.04 11.32 -4.62
C GLY A 155 -1.61 12.57 -5.31
N SER A 156 -1.70 12.57 -6.64
CA SER A 156 -2.27 13.70 -7.37
C SER A 156 -3.80 13.72 -7.31
N TYR A 157 -4.42 14.86 -6.98
CA TYR A 157 -5.85 15.03 -6.70
C TYR A 157 -6.76 15.13 -7.94
N PHE A 158 -6.39 14.53 -9.07
CA PHE A 158 -7.18 14.66 -10.30
C PHE A 158 -8.51 13.90 -10.23
N ALA A 159 -9.36 14.18 -11.23
CA ALA A 159 -10.56 13.42 -11.52
C ALA A 159 -10.28 11.91 -11.51
N THR A 160 -11.29 11.15 -11.15
CA THR A 160 -11.19 9.71 -10.95
C THR A 160 -10.83 9.00 -12.26
N PHE A 161 -10.07 7.91 -12.18
CA PHE A 161 -9.69 7.12 -13.36
C PHE A 161 -10.23 5.69 -13.26
N LYS A 162 -10.50 5.08 -14.41
CA LYS A 162 -10.88 3.68 -14.47
C LYS A 162 -9.65 2.78 -14.33
N PRO A 163 -9.65 1.78 -13.44
CA PRO A 163 -8.56 0.84 -13.36
C PRO A 163 -8.38 0.06 -14.67
N PRO A 164 -7.16 -0.43 -14.95
CA PRO A 164 -6.93 -1.27 -16.11
C PRO A 164 -7.75 -2.54 -16.02
N GLN A 165 -8.53 -2.79 -17.07
CA GLN A 165 -9.28 -4.02 -17.28
C GLN A 165 -8.58 -4.87 -18.36
N ALA A 166 -9.03 -6.10 -18.58
CA ALA A 166 -8.43 -6.99 -19.60
C ALA A 166 -8.31 -6.30 -20.98
N LYS A 167 -9.35 -5.60 -21.42
CA LYS A 167 -9.41 -4.90 -22.72
C LYS A 167 -8.61 -3.58 -22.77
N THR A 168 -8.36 -2.96 -21.63
CA THR A 168 -7.68 -1.66 -21.51
C THR A 168 -6.32 -1.77 -20.82
N SER A 169 -5.82 -3.00 -20.61
CA SER A 169 -4.61 -3.28 -19.84
C SER A 169 -3.34 -2.64 -20.40
N ASN A 170 -3.32 -2.35 -21.69
CA ASN A 170 -2.19 -1.77 -22.40
C ASN A 170 -2.40 -0.29 -22.78
N ILE A 171 -3.38 0.35 -22.14
CA ILE A 171 -3.75 1.75 -22.40
C ILE A 171 -3.82 2.47 -21.04
N ALA A 172 -3.29 3.68 -20.96
CA ALA A 172 -3.43 4.51 -19.77
C ALA A 172 -3.61 6.01 -20.12
N PRO A 173 -4.31 6.79 -19.28
CA PRO A 173 -4.40 8.23 -19.47
C PRO A 173 -3.02 8.90 -19.44
N MET A 174 -2.75 9.77 -20.42
CA MET A 174 -1.49 10.50 -20.54
C MET A 174 -1.20 11.32 -19.29
N VAL A 175 -2.22 11.98 -18.75
CA VAL A 175 -2.14 12.76 -17.50
C VAL A 175 -1.56 11.90 -16.36
N LEU A 176 -2.03 10.66 -16.21
CA LEU A 176 -1.59 9.75 -15.15
C LEU A 176 -0.09 9.40 -15.27
N ILE A 177 0.39 9.16 -16.49
CA ILE A 177 1.82 8.90 -16.77
C ILE A 177 2.67 10.14 -16.48
N GLY A 178 2.19 11.32 -16.88
CA GLY A 178 2.88 12.59 -16.61
C GLY A 178 3.06 12.85 -15.10
N HIS A 179 2.06 12.53 -14.28
CA HIS A 179 2.15 12.62 -12.82
C HIS A 179 3.04 11.55 -12.22
N PHE A 180 2.97 10.31 -12.74
CA PHE A 180 3.86 9.25 -12.31
C PHE A 180 5.31 9.69 -12.46
N TYR A 181 5.74 10.12 -13.63
CA TYR A 181 7.14 10.54 -13.84
C TYR A 181 7.45 11.98 -13.43
N ARG A 182 6.46 12.74 -12.94
CA ARG A 182 6.59 14.16 -12.58
C ARG A 182 7.19 15.00 -13.71
N ASP A 183 6.71 14.76 -14.92
CA ASP A 183 7.18 15.37 -16.16
C ASP A 183 7.15 16.92 -16.14
N ARG A 184 6.28 17.50 -15.29
CA ARG A 184 6.09 18.94 -15.11
C ARG A 184 6.75 19.52 -13.85
N ASN A 185 7.64 18.79 -13.18
CA ASN A 185 8.32 19.28 -11.96
C ASN A 185 9.81 19.56 -12.18
N ILE A 186 10.24 19.70 -13.45
CA ILE A 186 11.60 20.10 -13.81
C ILE A 186 11.67 21.62 -13.81
N GLN A 187 12.75 22.20 -13.29
CA GLN A 187 13.02 23.64 -13.34
C GLN A 187 14.20 23.93 -14.29
N PRO A 188 14.07 24.88 -15.24
CA PRO A 188 12.84 25.60 -15.61
C PRO A 188 11.80 24.64 -16.24
N LEU A 189 10.51 24.99 -16.11
CA LEU A 189 9.43 24.16 -16.65
C LEU A 189 9.48 24.15 -18.19
N PRO A 190 9.75 23.00 -18.83
CA PRO A 190 9.77 22.91 -20.29
C PRO A 190 8.36 23.07 -20.87
N THR A 191 8.27 23.74 -22.01
CA THR A 191 7.04 23.81 -22.80
C THR A 191 6.64 22.42 -23.32
N PRO A 192 5.33 22.17 -23.59
CA PRO A 192 4.91 20.92 -24.19
C PRO A 192 5.64 20.58 -25.50
N GLN A 193 5.94 21.58 -26.34
CA GLN A 193 6.70 21.41 -27.58
C GLN A 193 8.15 20.98 -27.33
N GLU A 194 8.82 21.57 -26.34
CA GLU A 194 10.17 21.15 -25.93
C GLU A 194 10.17 19.71 -25.40
N ARG A 195 9.16 19.32 -24.62
CA ARG A 195 9.02 17.92 -24.15
C ARG A 195 8.83 16.95 -25.31
N VAL A 196 7.99 17.28 -26.29
CA VAL A 196 7.84 16.46 -27.50
C VAL A 196 9.18 16.30 -28.22
N ALA A 197 9.94 17.38 -28.38
CA ALA A 197 11.26 17.34 -29.01
C ALA A 197 12.27 16.51 -28.20
N ASP A 198 12.25 16.63 -26.88
CA ASP A 198 13.09 15.83 -25.97
C ASP A 198 12.82 14.33 -26.13
N PHE A 199 11.56 13.91 -26.09
CA PHE A 199 11.19 12.50 -26.25
C PHE A 199 11.50 11.99 -27.67
N ALA A 200 11.29 12.81 -28.70
CA ALA A 200 11.67 12.49 -30.07
C ALA A 200 13.19 12.33 -30.24
N ALA A 201 13.99 13.10 -29.50
CA ALA A 201 15.44 12.96 -29.43
C ALA A 201 15.91 11.77 -28.56
N GLY A 202 14.98 10.99 -28.00
CA GLY A 202 15.30 9.82 -27.16
C GLY A 202 15.67 10.17 -25.72
N LYS A 203 15.38 11.39 -25.26
CA LYS A 203 15.46 11.68 -23.82
C LYS A 203 14.32 10.96 -23.11
N GLY A 204 14.64 10.29 -22.00
CA GLY A 204 13.64 9.63 -21.16
C GLY A 204 12.83 10.61 -20.31
N PHE A 205 12.01 10.05 -19.42
CA PHE A 205 11.42 10.81 -18.33
C PHE A 205 12.49 11.43 -17.41
N PRO A 206 12.21 12.56 -16.74
CA PRO A 206 13.16 13.14 -15.80
C PRO A 206 13.43 12.19 -14.63
N VAL A 207 14.68 12.17 -14.18
CA VAL A 207 15.03 11.46 -12.95
C VAL A 207 14.60 12.32 -11.77
N ILE A 208 13.73 11.77 -10.92
CA ILE A 208 13.29 12.42 -9.69
C ILE A 208 14.46 12.39 -8.69
N ASN A 209 15.37 13.37 -8.71
CA ASN A 209 16.54 13.39 -7.81
C ASN A 209 16.39 14.30 -6.60
N ASP A 210 15.30 15.06 -6.51
CA ASP A 210 15.03 15.94 -5.38
C ASP A 210 14.83 15.14 -4.08
N ALA A 211 15.45 15.59 -2.98
CA ALA A 211 15.28 15.02 -1.66
C ALA A 211 13.82 15.10 -1.18
N ALA A 212 13.08 16.13 -1.60
CA ALA A 212 11.67 16.31 -1.29
C ALA A 212 10.78 15.16 -1.83
N PHE A 213 11.28 14.36 -2.77
CA PHE A 213 10.56 13.25 -3.38
C PHE A 213 11.24 11.89 -3.16
N ALA A 214 12.07 11.78 -2.11
CA ALA A 214 12.67 10.52 -1.71
C ALA A 214 11.62 9.44 -1.43
N ASP A 215 10.55 9.80 -0.70
CA ASP A 215 9.47 8.86 -0.38
C ASP A 215 8.78 8.31 -1.63
N VAL A 216 8.58 9.15 -2.66
CA VAL A 216 7.97 8.74 -3.93
C VAL A 216 8.85 7.74 -4.68
N ARG A 217 10.18 7.91 -4.61
CA ARG A 217 11.12 6.93 -5.19
C ARG A 217 11.06 5.60 -4.45
N THR A 218 11.09 5.63 -3.12
CA THR A 218 10.97 4.43 -2.29
C THR A 218 9.66 3.71 -2.56
N GLN A 219 8.53 4.42 -2.63
CA GLN A 219 7.23 3.79 -2.94
C GLN A 219 7.16 3.07 -4.30
N ARG A 220 8.09 3.35 -5.21
CA ARG A 220 8.10 2.83 -6.59
C ARG A 220 9.24 1.86 -6.87
N ASP A 221 10.08 1.61 -5.87
CA ASP A 221 11.22 0.73 -6.01
C ASP A 221 10.79 -0.73 -6.25
N GLU A 222 11.78 -1.58 -6.49
CA GLU A 222 11.55 -2.99 -6.76
C GLU A 222 11.00 -3.69 -5.51
N ASP A 223 11.57 -3.41 -4.34
CA ASP A 223 11.20 -4.02 -3.07
C ASP A 223 9.73 -3.73 -2.71
N THR A 224 9.27 -2.49 -2.89
CA THR A 224 7.87 -2.11 -2.64
C THR A 224 6.92 -2.78 -3.63
N LEU A 225 7.33 -2.95 -4.89
CA LEU A 225 6.54 -3.70 -5.86
C LEU A 225 6.44 -5.17 -5.49
N GLU A 226 7.55 -5.80 -5.10
CA GLU A 226 7.57 -7.22 -4.69
C GLU A 226 6.71 -7.44 -3.45
N GLN A 227 6.76 -6.56 -2.45
CA GLN A 227 5.86 -6.62 -1.29
C GLN A 227 4.38 -6.55 -1.70
N GLN A 228 4.04 -5.72 -2.69
CA GLN A 228 2.68 -5.61 -3.20
C GLN A 228 2.24 -6.84 -4.00
N LYS A 229 3.14 -7.43 -4.79
CA LYS A 229 2.89 -8.71 -5.47
C LYS A 229 2.65 -9.82 -4.46
N ALA A 230 3.45 -9.88 -3.42
CA ALA A 230 3.31 -10.89 -2.38
C ALA A 230 2.03 -10.76 -1.58
N LEU A 231 1.60 -9.54 -1.29
CA LEU A 231 0.29 -9.30 -0.69
C LEU A 231 -0.85 -9.90 -1.53
N LEU A 232 -0.86 -9.68 -2.85
CA LEU A 232 -1.86 -10.29 -3.73
C LEU A 232 -1.67 -11.81 -3.86
N GLY A 233 -0.42 -12.28 -3.95
CA GLY A 233 -0.09 -13.69 -3.99
C GLY A 233 -0.62 -14.44 -2.77
N ASN A 234 -0.47 -13.86 -1.58
CA ASN A 234 -0.98 -14.40 -0.33
C ASN A 234 -2.52 -14.45 -0.32
N VAL A 235 -3.20 -13.44 -0.88
CA VAL A 235 -4.67 -13.48 -1.08
C VAL A 235 -5.05 -14.65 -1.99
N HIS A 236 -4.42 -14.79 -3.16
CA HIS A 236 -4.69 -15.91 -4.06
C HIS A 236 -4.46 -17.27 -3.39
N THR A 237 -3.32 -17.45 -2.71
CA THR A 237 -3.02 -18.66 -1.94
C THR A 237 -4.11 -18.94 -0.91
N ARG A 238 -4.50 -17.95 -0.11
CA ARG A 238 -5.54 -18.10 0.93
C ARG A 238 -6.86 -18.59 0.35
N PHE A 239 -7.29 -18.03 -0.80
CA PHE A 239 -8.50 -18.46 -1.48
C PHE A 239 -8.38 -19.87 -2.07
N ASN A 240 -7.26 -20.21 -2.70
CA ASN A 240 -7.03 -21.55 -3.22
C ASN A 240 -7.12 -22.60 -2.10
N VAL A 241 -6.50 -22.32 -0.95
CA VAL A 241 -6.58 -23.19 0.23
C VAL A 241 -8.01 -23.32 0.73
N ALA A 242 -8.75 -22.22 0.82
CA ALA A 242 -10.15 -22.24 1.25
C ALA A 242 -11.03 -23.07 0.30
N GLU A 243 -10.86 -22.96 -1.02
CA GLU A 243 -11.60 -23.75 -2.01
C GLU A 243 -11.25 -25.24 -1.94
N THR A 244 -9.99 -25.59 -1.75
CA THR A 244 -9.59 -26.99 -1.54
C THR A 244 -10.21 -27.54 -0.25
N LEU A 245 -10.21 -26.77 0.84
CA LEU A 245 -10.84 -27.17 2.11
C LEU A 245 -12.37 -27.30 1.98
N LYS A 246 -13.04 -26.45 1.20
CA LYS A 246 -14.48 -26.61 0.87
C LYS A 246 -14.75 -27.90 0.11
N THR A 247 -13.88 -28.24 -0.84
CA THR A 247 -13.99 -29.49 -1.60
C THR A 247 -13.81 -30.70 -0.69
N LEU A 248 -12.88 -30.63 0.27
CA LEU A 248 -12.71 -31.65 1.30
C LEU A 248 -13.96 -31.76 2.17
N LEU A 249 -14.49 -30.64 2.69
CA LEU A 249 -15.73 -30.60 3.49
C LEU A 249 -16.90 -31.29 2.79
N ALA A 250 -17.13 -30.98 1.51
CA ALA A 250 -18.22 -31.57 0.74
C ALA A 250 -18.08 -33.07 0.50
N GLY A 251 -16.85 -33.61 0.57
CA GLY A 251 -16.54 -35.03 0.40
C GLY A 251 -16.50 -35.84 1.68
N LEU A 252 -16.52 -35.20 2.86
CA LEU A 252 -16.53 -35.90 4.15
C LEU A 252 -17.94 -36.42 4.46
N GLU A 253 -18.09 -37.73 4.63
CA GLU A 253 -19.19 -38.28 5.44
C GLU A 253 -18.92 -37.99 6.93
N SER A 254 -19.93 -38.03 7.82
CA SER A 254 -19.87 -37.48 9.19
C SER A 254 -18.78 -38.04 10.15
N ASP A 255 -17.85 -38.87 9.69
CA ASP A 255 -16.78 -39.44 10.51
C ASP A 255 -15.51 -38.57 10.51
N THR A 256 -14.92 -38.39 11.70
CA THR A 256 -13.90 -37.35 11.97
C THR A 256 -12.48 -37.88 11.99
N ALA A 257 -12.29 -39.20 12.16
CA ALA A 257 -10.98 -39.84 12.20
C ALA A 257 -10.22 -39.74 10.88
N GLU A 258 -10.91 -39.45 9.77
CA GLU A 258 -10.33 -39.40 8.43
C GLU A 258 -9.80 -38.01 8.02
N ILE A 259 -10.21 -36.92 8.70
CA ILE A 259 -9.87 -35.53 8.30
C ILE A 259 -8.35 -35.34 8.21
N SER A 260 -7.60 -35.81 9.20
CA SER A 260 -6.14 -35.68 9.20
C SER A 260 -5.49 -36.44 8.05
N THR A 261 -6.03 -37.60 7.68
CA THR A 261 -5.57 -38.41 6.54
C THR A 261 -5.87 -37.67 5.23
N TYR A 262 -7.09 -37.18 5.06
CA TYR A 262 -7.50 -36.42 3.87
C TYR A 262 -6.69 -35.14 3.66
N LEU A 263 -6.27 -34.44 4.72
CA LEU A 263 -5.37 -33.27 4.57
C LEU A 263 -4.03 -33.61 3.90
N THR A 264 -3.62 -34.88 3.89
CA THR A 264 -2.41 -35.33 3.18
C THR A 264 -2.67 -35.54 1.68
N ASP A 265 -3.88 -35.97 1.33
CA ASP A 265 -4.26 -36.33 -0.05
C ASP A 265 -4.72 -35.10 -0.85
N TYR A 266 -5.30 -34.11 -0.18
CA TYR A 266 -5.77 -32.88 -0.81
C TYR A 266 -4.65 -31.84 -0.87
N HIS A 267 -4.39 -31.33 -2.06
CA HIS A 267 -3.31 -30.38 -2.33
C HIS A 267 -3.88 -29.05 -2.80
N ALA A 268 -3.22 -27.95 -2.44
CA ALA A 268 -3.64 -26.60 -2.82
C ALA A 268 -2.48 -25.87 -3.50
N SER A 269 -2.80 -25.15 -4.59
CA SER A 269 -1.80 -24.37 -5.31
C SER A 269 -1.48 -23.09 -4.56
N VAL A 270 -0.18 -22.83 -4.35
CA VAL A 270 0.34 -21.61 -3.74
C VAL A 270 0.80 -20.67 -4.84
N HIS A 271 0.33 -19.42 -4.80
CA HIS A 271 0.64 -18.44 -5.84
C HIS A 271 2.17 -18.18 -5.91
N PRO A 272 2.78 -18.05 -7.11
CA PRO A 272 4.22 -17.83 -7.27
C PRO A 272 4.75 -16.58 -6.57
N ASP A 273 3.94 -15.53 -6.49
CA ASP A 273 4.33 -14.29 -5.81
C ASP A 273 4.17 -14.36 -4.28
N SER A 274 3.56 -15.42 -3.72
CA SER A 274 3.28 -15.52 -2.28
C SER A 274 4.56 -15.54 -1.43
N ASP A 275 4.50 -15.00 -0.20
CA ASP A 275 5.61 -15.05 0.77
C ASP A 275 5.81 -16.44 1.41
N SER A 276 5.09 -17.45 0.95
CA SER A 276 5.18 -18.81 1.46
C SER A 276 6.42 -19.53 0.95
N ASP A 277 7.03 -20.37 1.78
CA ASP A 277 8.09 -21.30 1.35
C ASP A 277 7.67 -22.25 0.21
N TYR A 278 6.36 -22.39 0.00
CA TYR A 278 5.76 -23.20 -1.07
C TYR A 278 5.39 -22.38 -2.33
N ALA A 279 5.83 -21.13 -2.46
CA ALA A 279 5.51 -20.27 -3.59
C ALA A 279 5.70 -20.98 -4.95
N GLY A 280 4.65 -21.00 -5.77
CA GLY A 280 4.66 -21.62 -7.10
C GLY A 280 4.59 -23.15 -7.10
N THR A 281 4.30 -23.77 -5.96
CA THR A 281 4.14 -25.24 -5.83
C THR A 281 2.72 -25.63 -5.42
N THR A 282 2.47 -26.94 -5.28
CA THR A 282 1.17 -27.50 -4.89
C THR A 282 1.34 -28.46 -3.69
N PRO A 283 1.66 -27.95 -2.49
CA PRO A 283 1.82 -28.77 -1.29
C PRO A 283 0.48 -29.37 -0.82
N SER A 284 0.57 -30.37 0.05
CA SER A 284 -0.62 -30.90 0.72
C SER A 284 -1.18 -29.90 1.73
N LEU A 285 -2.48 -29.98 2.01
CA LEU A 285 -3.09 -29.15 3.05
C LEU A 285 -2.41 -29.38 4.40
N ARG A 286 -2.02 -30.61 4.73
CA ARG A 286 -1.25 -30.90 5.96
C ARG A 286 0.06 -30.12 6.04
N GLN A 287 0.80 -30.02 4.94
CA GLN A 287 2.04 -29.23 4.88
C GLN A 287 1.76 -27.74 5.07
N LEU A 288 0.70 -27.23 4.45
CA LEU A 288 0.29 -25.82 4.58
C LEU A 288 -0.15 -25.48 6.00
N PHE A 289 -0.88 -26.37 6.68
CA PHE A 289 -1.25 -26.17 8.07
C PHE A 289 -0.01 -26.10 8.97
N ALA A 290 0.94 -27.03 8.78
CA ALA A 290 2.18 -27.05 9.54
C ALA A 290 3.03 -25.79 9.31
N SER A 291 3.18 -25.34 8.05
CA SER A 291 4.01 -24.16 7.74
C SER A 291 3.39 -22.84 8.21
N ASN A 292 2.05 -22.73 8.21
CA ASN A 292 1.36 -21.55 8.71
C ASN A 292 1.12 -21.59 10.23
N GLY A 293 1.53 -22.67 10.91
CA GLY A 293 1.30 -22.86 12.34
C GLY A 293 -0.19 -22.98 12.71
N TRP A 294 -1.01 -23.49 11.79
CA TRP A 294 -2.43 -23.72 12.01
C TRP A 294 -2.66 -25.08 12.68
N ASP A 295 -3.54 -25.09 13.67
CA ASP A 295 -3.97 -26.34 14.30
C ASP A 295 -4.72 -27.22 13.29
N ILE A 296 -4.40 -28.52 13.31
CA ILE A 296 -5.07 -29.49 12.44
C ILE A 296 -6.51 -29.67 12.95
N PRO A 297 -7.53 -29.41 12.11
CA PRO A 297 -8.92 -29.54 12.52
C PRO A 297 -9.25 -31.00 12.84
N THR A 298 -9.93 -31.21 13.96
CA THR A 298 -10.35 -32.54 14.41
C THR A 298 -11.79 -32.86 14.09
N ASP A 299 -12.60 -31.87 13.70
CA ASP A 299 -14.01 -32.05 13.39
C ASP A 299 -14.47 -31.13 12.24
N HIS A 300 -15.66 -31.43 11.73
CA HIS A 300 -16.28 -30.71 10.61
C HIS A 300 -16.47 -29.21 10.92
N ALA A 301 -16.88 -28.86 12.13
CA ALA A 301 -17.15 -27.48 12.52
C ALA A 301 -15.86 -26.65 12.59
N GLN A 302 -14.76 -27.23 13.07
CA GLN A 302 -13.44 -26.60 13.05
C GLN A 302 -12.99 -26.32 11.61
N LEU A 303 -13.17 -27.28 10.71
CA LEU A 303 -12.82 -27.14 9.31
C LEU A 303 -13.67 -26.07 8.59
N GLU A 304 -14.98 -26.04 8.85
CA GLU A 304 -15.88 -24.97 8.38
C GLU A 304 -15.46 -23.59 8.90
N ASN A 305 -15.11 -23.50 10.19
CA ASN A 305 -14.65 -22.25 10.80
C ASN A 305 -13.35 -21.75 10.16
N ILE A 306 -12.41 -22.65 9.84
CA ILE A 306 -11.18 -22.29 9.14
C ILE A 306 -11.50 -21.77 7.73
N VAL A 307 -12.34 -22.48 6.97
CA VAL A 307 -12.78 -22.02 5.64
C VAL A 307 -13.39 -20.62 5.74
N LYS A 308 -14.30 -20.40 6.69
CA LYS A 308 -14.93 -19.11 6.92
C LYS A 308 -13.89 -18.04 7.26
N ALA A 309 -12.92 -18.34 8.14
CA ALA A 309 -11.86 -17.42 8.50
C ALA A 309 -10.97 -17.04 7.31
N LEU A 310 -10.64 -18.00 6.43
CA LEU A 310 -9.81 -17.77 5.25
C LEU A 310 -10.50 -16.92 4.18
N ILE A 311 -11.81 -17.02 4.02
CA ILE A 311 -12.54 -16.23 3.02
C ILE A 311 -13.11 -14.92 3.57
N THR A 312 -13.13 -14.74 4.90
CA THR A 312 -13.58 -13.49 5.51
C THR A 312 -12.53 -12.40 5.20
N PRO A 313 -12.91 -11.30 4.53
CA PRO A 313 -12.00 -10.19 4.31
C PRO A 313 -11.45 -9.68 5.64
N PRO A 314 -10.17 -9.25 5.70
CA PRO A 314 -9.65 -8.57 6.88
C PRO A 314 -10.60 -7.43 7.28
N PRO A 315 -10.79 -7.15 8.57
CA PRO A 315 -11.61 -6.03 8.99
C PRO A 315 -11.13 -4.75 8.29
N VAL A 316 -12.06 -4.06 7.62
CA VAL A 316 -11.79 -2.80 6.94
C VAL A 316 -11.32 -1.81 7.99
N ARG A 317 -10.16 -1.17 7.77
CA ARG A 317 -9.71 -0.09 8.64
C ARG A 317 -10.76 1.02 8.63
N PRO A 318 -11.28 1.47 9.78
CA PRO A 318 -12.24 2.56 9.82
C PRO A 318 -11.63 3.81 9.15
N GLU A 319 -12.47 4.64 8.54
CA GLU A 319 -12.01 5.88 7.89
C GLU A 319 -11.24 6.75 8.92
N HIS A 320 -9.98 7.09 8.60
CA HIS A 320 -9.05 7.88 9.42
C HIS A 320 -8.45 7.14 10.64
N ASP A 321 -8.19 5.83 10.54
CA ASP A 321 -7.69 5.00 11.66
C ASP A 321 -6.40 5.55 12.30
N ASN A 322 -5.60 6.30 11.53
CA ASN A 322 -4.37 6.95 11.99
C ASN A 322 -4.50 8.44 12.35
N TYR A 323 -5.66 9.06 12.16
CA TYR A 323 -5.97 10.48 12.43
C TYR A 323 -4.97 11.50 11.85
N ALA A 324 -4.14 11.11 10.88
CA ALA A 324 -3.07 11.95 10.38
C ALA A 324 -3.54 12.93 9.28
N GLY A 325 -4.76 12.73 8.74
CA GLY A 325 -5.41 13.67 7.84
C GLY A 325 -4.58 13.97 6.59
N ALA A 326 -4.54 15.25 6.18
CA ALA A 326 -3.74 15.72 5.06
C ALA A 326 -2.21 15.50 5.20
N LEU A 327 -1.71 15.08 6.38
CA LEU A 327 -0.28 14.76 6.59
C LEU A 327 0.08 13.30 6.28
N ASP A 328 -0.89 12.38 6.25
CA ASP A 328 -0.66 10.98 5.81
C ASP A 328 -1.24 10.73 4.42
N TRP A 329 -1.48 11.80 3.67
CA TRP A 329 -1.73 11.68 2.24
C TRP A 329 -0.59 10.90 1.55
N PRO A 330 -0.88 10.11 0.50
CA PRO A 330 0.08 9.18 -0.07
C PRO A 330 1.26 9.85 -0.78
N LEU A 331 1.15 11.13 -1.13
CA LEU A 331 2.29 12.00 -0.86
C LEU A 331 1.98 12.87 0.33
N PRO A 332 2.90 12.96 1.30
CA PRO A 332 2.77 13.98 2.32
C PRO A 332 2.55 15.30 1.59
N ALA A 333 1.67 16.15 2.12
CA ALA A 333 1.77 17.59 1.90
C ALA A 333 3.25 17.90 1.74
N ASP A 334 3.67 18.41 0.57
CA ASP A 334 5.10 18.53 0.26
C ASP A 334 5.79 19.18 1.47
N ASN A 335 7.06 18.87 1.73
CA ASN A 335 7.68 19.29 2.99
C ASN A 335 7.49 20.81 3.24
N LEU A 336 7.36 21.59 2.16
CA LEU A 336 6.89 22.97 2.15
C LEU A 336 5.47 23.16 2.74
N THR A 337 4.40 22.55 2.20
CA THR A 337 3.02 22.62 2.70
C THR A 337 2.93 22.17 4.16
N ARG A 338 3.68 21.14 4.57
CA ARG A 338 3.74 20.73 5.99
C ARG A 338 4.37 21.81 6.87
N LEU A 339 5.51 22.37 6.45
CA LEU A 339 6.18 23.46 7.16
C LEU A 339 5.32 24.74 7.20
N GLU A 340 4.60 25.02 6.14
CA GLU A 340 3.63 26.11 6.04
C GLU A 340 2.45 25.91 6.99
N LEU A 341 1.85 24.72 7.03
CA LEU A 341 0.81 24.38 7.99
C LEU A 341 1.33 24.57 9.43
N MET A 342 2.53 24.08 9.75
CA MET A 342 3.14 24.27 11.07
C MET A 342 3.42 25.75 11.39
N ALA A 343 3.86 26.54 10.41
CA ALA A 343 4.08 27.97 10.58
C ALA A 343 2.76 28.72 10.81
N ASP A 344 1.72 28.37 10.04
CA ASP A 344 0.39 28.95 10.12
C ASP A 344 -0.29 28.59 11.46
N LEU A 345 -0.09 27.35 11.95
CA LEU A 345 -0.54 26.93 13.28
C LEU A 345 0.18 27.64 14.42
N ARG A 346 1.49 27.92 14.28
CA ARG A 346 2.24 28.73 15.25
C ARG A 346 1.79 30.19 15.28
N GLN A 347 1.38 30.74 14.13
CA GLN A 347 0.76 32.06 14.08
C GLN A 347 -0.63 32.07 14.72
N GLY A 348 -1.34 30.94 14.64
CA GLY A 348 -2.58 30.70 15.35
C GLY A 348 -3.81 31.41 14.78
N SER A 349 -3.73 32.06 13.62
CA SER A 349 -4.87 32.76 13.03
C SER A 349 -5.29 32.14 11.70
N PHE A 350 -6.56 31.73 11.62
CA PHE A 350 -7.21 31.17 10.43
C PHE A 350 -8.52 31.92 10.16
N GLY A 351 -8.44 32.99 9.35
CA GLY A 351 -9.59 33.88 9.14
C GLY A 351 -10.00 34.54 10.47
N ASP A 352 -11.27 34.40 10.85
CA ASP A 352 -11.81 34.95 12.11
C ASP A 352 -11.54 34.04 13.33
N ILE A 353 -10.86 32.90 13.13
CA ILE A 353 -10.55 31.95 14.20
C ILE A 353 -9.14 32.21 14.73
N ASP A 354 -9.05 32.49 16.03
CA ASP A 354 -7.79 32.63 16.76
C ASP A 354 -7.60 31.44 17.70
N ILE A 355 -6.59 30.62 17.39
CA ILE A 355 -6.13 29.47 18.18
C ILE A 355 -4.81 29.76 18.91
N SER A 356 -4.23 30.96 18.78
CA SER A 356 -2.98 31.33 19.45
C SER A 356 -3.00 31.25 20.99
N PRO A 357 -4.16 31.36 21.70
CA PRO A 357 -4.20 31.14 23.14
C PRO A 357 -4.01 29.69 23.58
N PHE A 358 -4.09 28.72 22.66
CA PHE A 358 -4.06 27.29 22.95
C PHE A 358 -2.71 26.68 22.54
N ALA A 359 -2.25 25.66 23.26
CA ALA A 359 -0.97 25.01 22.97
C ALA A 359 -1.01 24.19 21.67
N ASN A 360 -2.18 23.64 21.32
CA ASN A 360 -2.40 22.87 20.10
C ASN A 360 -3.88 22.89 19.68
N VAL A 361 -4.16 22.35 18.49
CA VAL A 361 -5.51 22.29 17.91
C VAL A 361 -6.46 21.44 18.75
N LEU A 362 -5.97 20.38 19.39
CA LEU A 362 -6.81 19.54 20.25
C LEU A 362 -7.30 20.33 21.47
N GLU A 363 -6.44 21.12 22.10
CA GLU A 363 -6.82 21.99 23.23
C GLU A 363 -7.86 23.04 22.83
N TYR A 364 -7.71 23.64 21.63
CA TYR A 364 -8.73 24.55 21.07
C TYR A 364 -10.10 23.85 20.88
N LEU A 365 -10.09 22.60 20.40
CA LEU A 365 -11.32 21.82 20.21
C LEU A 365 -11.96 21.41 21.54
N LEU A 366 -11.15 21.19 22.58
CA LEU A 366 -11.61 20.83 23.92
C LEU A 366 -12.08 22.04 24.74
N ASP A 367 -11.70 23.27 24.36
CA ASP A 367 -12.11 24.49 25.05
C ASP A 367 -13.64 24.57 25.15
N LYS A 368 -14.15 24.64 26.39
CA LYS A 368 -15.58 24.76 26.74
C LYS A 368 -16.45 23.58 26.28
N GLU A 369 -15.87 22.47 25.86
CA GLU A 369 -16.60 21.23 25.61
C GLU A 369 -16.87 20.50 26.93
N VAL A 370 -18.09 20.00 27.10
CA VAL A 370 -18.46 19.19 28.27
C VAL A 370 -18.13 17.74 27.97
N ILE A 371 -17.00 17.26 28.49
CA ILE A 371 -16.56 15.88 28.33
C ILE A 371 -17.12 15.04 29.47
N ALA A 372 -18.04 14.12 29.15
CA ALA A 372 -18.48 13.12 30.10
C ALA A 372 -17.32 12.18 30.46
N PRO A 373 -17.12 11.78 31.72
CA PRO A 373 -16.04 10.89 32.13
C PRO A 373 -15.98 9.60 31.29
N GLU A 374 -17.13 9.08 30.85
CA GLU A 374 -17.27 7.88 30.03
C GLU A 374 -16.71 8.07 28.61
N ALA A 375 -16.66 9.31 28.12
CA ALA A 375 -16.08 9.64 26.81
C ALA A 375 -14.55 9.55 26.81
N LEU A 376 -13.90 9.66 27.99
CA LEU A 376 -12.45 9.49 28.12
C LEU A 376 -12.03 8.02 27.97
N SER A 377 -12.92 7.08 28.27
CA SER A 377 -12.71 5.64 28.06
C SER A 377 -12.80 5.23 26.58
N ASN A 378 -13.39 6.08 25.72
CA ASN A 378 -13.53 5.87 24.29
C ASN A 378 -12.95 7.06 23.50
N PRO A 379 -11.61 7.25 23.52
CA PRO A 379 -10.97 8.42 22.92
C PRO A 379 -11.27 8.60 21.44
N ARG A 380 -11.53 7.51 20.69
CA ARG A 380 -11.95 7.59 19.29
C ARG A 380 -13.28 8.31 19.10
N GLN A 381 -14.31 7.91 19.85
CA GLN A 381 -15.64 8.53 19.75
C GLN A 381 -15.62 10.00 20.20
N LEU A 382 -14.73 10.34 21.14
CA LEU A 382 -14.49 11.72 21.54
C LEU A 382 -13.86 12.51 20.38
N LEU A 383 -12.80 12.01 19.76
CA LEU A 383 -12.15 12.66 18.62
C LEU A 383 -13.12 12.85 17.44
N ASP A 384 -13.90 11.82 17.08
CA ASP A 384 -14.89 11.90 16.00
C ASP A 384 -15.96 12.97 16.28
N ARG A 385 -16.37 13.11 17.55
CA ARG A 385 -17.31 14.16 17.99
C ARG A 385 -16.69 15.55 17.88
N LEU A 386 -15.44 15.71 18.28
CA LEU A 386 -14.72 16.98 18.22
C LEU A 386 -14.49 17.43 16.78
N ILE A 387 -14.10 16.51 15.88
CA ILE A 387 -13.93 16.76 14.44
C ILE A 387 -15.26 17.22 13.82
N ASN A 388 -16.36 16.56 14.18
CA ASN A 388 -17.69 16.87 13.67
C ASN A 388 -18.40 18.02 14.40
N SER A 389 -17.80 18.59 15.43
CA SER A 389 -18.37 19.73 16.17
C SER A 389 -18.44 20.98 15.29
N PRO A 390 -19.27 21.98 15.63
CA PRO A 390 -19.27 23.27 14.94
C PRO A 390 -17.88 23.94 14.93
N LYS A 391 -17.12 23.84 16.03
CA LYS A 391 -15.74 24.35 16.12
C LYS A 391 -14.79 23.61 15.18
N GLY A 392 -14.85 22.28 15.16
CA GLY A 392 -14.04 21.43 14.29
C GLY A 392 -14.28 21.72 12.82
N ARG A 393 -15.56 21.76 12.42
CA ARG A 393 -15.95 22.08 11.03
C ARG A 393 -15.51 23.47 10.60
N ALA A 394 -15.69 24.48 11.46
CA ALA A 394 -15.30 25.85 11.15
C ALA A 394 -13.77 25.97 10.98
N LEU A 395 -12.99 25.37 11.88
CA LEU A 395 -11.53 25.39 11.78
C LEU A 395 -11.02 24.62 10.54
N GLY A 396 -11.56 23.42 10.29
CA GLY A 396 -11.21 22.63 9.11
C GLY A 396 -11.47 23.38 7.80
N GLN A 397 -12.61 24.08 7.70
CA GLN A 397 -12.96 24.91 6.55
C GLN A 397 -12.04 26.14 6.40
N ALA A 398 -11.66 26.78 7.51
CA ALA A 398 -10.76 27.92 7.49
C ALA A 398 -9.35 27.52 7.04
N ILE A 399 -8.84 26.37 7.50
CA ILE A 399 -7.57 25.80 7.04
C ILE A 399 -7.68 25.42 5.55
N GLN A 400 -8.75 24.73 5.15
CA GLN A 400 -9.00 24.37 3.77
C GLN A 400 -9.00 25.59 2.84
N ALA A 401 -9.67 26.69 3.22
CA ALA A 401 -9.71 27.92 2.42
C ALA A 401 -8.31 28.51 2.20
N ARG A 402 -7.44 28.47 3.22
CA ARG A 402 -6.06 28.95 3.15
C ARG A 402 -5.23 28.18 2.13
N PHE A 403 -5.38 26.85 2.09
CA PHE A 403 -4.63 25.97 1.19
C PHE A 403 -5.23 25.87 -0.22
N ASN A 404 -6.56 25.97 -0.37
CA ASN A 404 -7.21 26.10 -1.68
C ASN A 404 -6.73 27.35 -2.43
N ASN A 405 -6.54 28.47 -1.73
CA ASN A 405 -5.96 29.69 -2.31
C ASN A 405 -4.52 29.48 -2.81
N ARG A 406 -3.84 28.43 -2.34
CA ARG A 406 -2.49 28.02 -2.75
C ARG A 406 -2.52 26.84 -3.74
N SER A 407 -3.70 26.53 -4.30
CA SER A 407 -3.92 25.42 -5.23
C SER A 407 -3.66 24.02 -4.63
N VAL A 408 -3.69 23.90 -3.30
CA VAL A 408 -3.60 22.61 -2.59
C VAL A 408 -5.00 22.19 -2.16
N SER A 409 -5.57 21.24 -2.90
CA SER A 409 -6.91 20.70 -2.67
C SER A 409 -6.94 19.69 -1.52
N GLY A 410 -7.95 19.75 -0.66
CA GLY A 410 -8.21 18.78 0.41
C GLY A 410 -9.57 18.99 1.04
N SER A 411 -10.12 18.00 1.75
CA SER A 411 -11.36 18.21 2.50
C SER A 411 -11.10 18.99 3.80
N ALA A 412 -12.11 19.69 4.30
CA ALA A 412 -12.03 20.38 5.59
C ALA A 412 -11.65 19.43 6.74
N ASN A 413 -12.16 18.19 6.71
CA ASN A 413 -11.85 17.19 7.72
C ASN A 413 -10.40 16.71 7.63
N ASP A 414 -9.87 16.52 6.41
CA ASP A 414 -8.46 16.13 6.21
C ASP A 414 -7.51 17.21 6.74
N TRP A 415 -7.82 18.48 6.47
CA TRP A 415 -7.03 19.61 6.96
C TRP A 415 -7.09 19.77 8.48
N LEU A 416 -8.24 19.52 9.09
CA LEU A 416 -8.37 19.53 10.54
C LEU A 416 -7.54 18.40 11.18
N LEU A 417 -7.64 17.18 10.65
CA LEU A 417 -6.86 16.03 11.13
C LEU A 417 -5.35 16.25 10.95
N ALA A 418 -4.93 16.84 9.84
CA ALA A 418 -3.54 17.27 9.63
C ALA A 418 -3.09 18.29 10.67
N ALA A 419 -3.93 19.26 11.00
CA ALA A 419 -3.62 20.27 11.98
C ALA A 419 -3.56 19.70 13.41
N MET A 420 -4.39 18.71 13.72
CA MET A 420 -4.36 17.99 15.00
C MET A 420 -3.10 17.12 15.17
N SER A 421 -2.61 16.52 14.10
CA SER A 421 -1.38 15.72 14.09
C SER A 421 -0.10 16.57 13.98
N ALA A 422 -0.21 17.82 13.51
CA ALA A 422 0.88 18.80 13.49
C ALA A 422 1.09 19.43 14.88
N ASP A 423 1.68 18.68 15.83
CA ASP A 423 2.03 19.23 17.15
C ASP A 423 3.26 20.17 17.05
N PRO A 424 3.16 21.46 17.43
CA PRO A 424 4.29 22.38 17.43
C PRO A 424 5.37 22.05 18.48
N GLN A 425 5.03 21.30 19.53
CA GLN A 425 5.87 21.04 20.71
C GLN A 425 6.48 19.62 20.75
N HIS A 426 5.89 18.63 20.06
CA HIS A 426 6.36 17.23 20.05
C HIS A 426 6.75 16.70 18.67
N ALA A 427 7.31 17.54 17.80
CA ALA A 427 7.79 17.16 16.47
C ALA A 427 9.02 16.22 16.50
N GLN A 428 8.89 15.02 17.07
CA GLN A 428 9.73 13.87 16.79
C GLN A 428 9.19 13.22 15.51
N GLN A 429 10.03 13.21 14.48
CA GLN A 429 9.71 12.71 13.16
C GLN A 429 9.43 11.19 13.23
N GLY A 430 8.19 10.77 12.98
CA GLY A 430 7.88 9.36 12.68
C GLY A 430 6.90 8.63 13.60
N ASP A 431 6.40 9.23 14.69
CA ASP A 431 5.41 8.55 15.53
C ASP A 431 3.98 8.80 15.04
N LYS A 432 3.60 8.08 13.96
CA LYS A 432 2.30 8.17 13.25
C LYS A 432 1.06 7.80 14.10
N ARG A 433 1.23 7.60 15.41
CA ARG A 433 0.21 7.14 16.35
C ARG A 433 0.02 8.08 17.55
N ASN A 434 0.61 9.27 17.49
CA ASN A 434 0.60 10.23 18.57
C ASN A 434 -0.10 11.53 18.13
N ILE A 435 -1.21 11.88 18.79
CA ILE A 435 -1.91 13.15 18.62
C ILE A 435 -1.72 13.95 19.91
N ALA A 436 -0.96 15.04 19.86
CA ALA A 436 -0.76 15.94 21.01
C ALA A 436 -0.34 15.23 22.32
N GLY A 437 0.47 14.17 22.24
CA GLY A 437 0.93 13.37 23.37
C GLY A 437 0.09 12.12 23.68
N PHE A 438 -1.04 11.89 23.00
CA PHE A 438 -1.90 10.72 23.19
C PHE A 438 -1.64 9.61 22.17
N PHE A 439 -1.34 8.40 22.67
CA PHE A 439 -1.20 7.19 21.84
C PHE A 439 -2.58 6.64 21.44
N ALA A 440 -2.85 6.54 20.14
CA ALA A 440 -4.14 6.08 19.64
C ALA A 440 -4.37 4.56 19.80
N TYR A 441 -3.32 3.72 19.91
CA TYR A 441 -3.46 2.26 20.10
C TYR A 441 -2.33 1.57 20.89
N ARG A 442 -2.70 0.55 21.67
CA ARG A 442 -1.85 -0.63 21.98
C ARG A 442 -2.08 -1.69 20.89
N CYS A 443 -1.01 -2.20 20.28
CA CYS A 443 -1.07 -3.30 19.31
C CYS A 443 -1.78 -4.54 19.89
N GLN A 444 -2.95 -4.90 19.35
CA GLN A 444 -3.43 -6.28 19.39
C GLN A 444 -2.86 -7.00 18.16
N LYS A 445 -1.90 -7.90 18.40
CA LYS A 445 -1.55 -8.94 17.44
C LYS A 445 -2.77 -9.82 17.21
N TRP A 446 -2.91 -10.34 16.00
CA TRP A 446 -3.91 -11.35 15.66
C TRP A 446 -3.70 -12.57 16.56
N CYS A 447 -4.60 -12.76 17.53
CA CYS A 447 -4.71 -14.00 18.30
C CYS A 447 -5.85 -14.82 17.69
N VAL A 448 -5.50 -15.76 16.81
CA VAL A 448 -6.36 -16.93 16.61
C VAL A 448 -5.96 -17.90 17.70
N HIS A 449 -6.49 -17.70 18.91
CA HIS A 449 -6.46 -18.68 19.98
C HIS A 449 -7.90 -18.92 20.42
N SER A 450 -8.23 -20.20 20.53
CA SER A 450 -9.39 -20.83 21.15
C SER A 450 -10.37 -19.92 21.91
N VAL A 451 -11.67 -20.12 21.64
CA VAL A 451 -12.85 -19.46 22.23
C VAL A 451 -13.02 -19.79 23.73
N ARG A 452 -12.01 -19.56 24.57
CA ARG A 452 -12.15 -19.77 26.04
C ARG A 452 -11.64 -18.66 26.95
N ASP A 453 -10.81 -17.72 26.51
CA ASP A 453 -10.17 -16.77 27.45
C ASP A 453 -10.54 -15.29 27.22
N CYS A 454 -11.80 -15.00 26.86
CA CYS A 454 -12.36 -13.65 26.93
C CYS A 454 -13.58 -13.62 27.86
N ALA A 455 -13.39 -14.06 29.10
CA ALA A 455 -14.20 -13.66 30.23
C ALA A 455 -13.23 -13.31 31.36
N ASP A 456 -13.54 -12.21 32.06
CA ASP A 456 -12.82 -11.62 33.18
C ASP A 456 -11.70 -10.64 32.81
N THR A 457 -12.08 -9.35 32.77
CA THR A 457 -11.39 -8.34 33.57
C THR A 457 -12.31 -7.12 33.72
N ASP A 458 -12.60 -6.81 34.99
CA ASP A 458 -13.40 -5.68 35.50
C ASP A 458 -12.92 -4.30 35.03
#